data_AF-A0A419E1I4-F1
#
_entry.id   AF-A0A419E1I4-F1
#
_cell.length_a   1.000
_cell.length_b   1.000
_cell.length_c   1.000
_cell.angle_alpha   90.00
_cell.angle_beta   90.00
_cell.angle_gamma   90.00
#
_symmetry.space_group_name_H-M   'P 1'
#
loop_
_entity.id
_entity.type
_entity.pdbx_description
1 polymer ?
#
loop_
_entity_poly.entity_id
_entity_poly.type
_entity_poly.pdbx_seq_one_letter_code
_entity_poly.pdbx_strand_id
1 'polypeptide(L)'
;MKTENFKTFTASMIAIVTVVSALTAWRASVASSDAGDADFRGLVATVNAEEAWVLSTIKVTEHYQAFLSYTRYNELGYKIYDALQANPADADILTQQKSDSWGIAYGLQSIFFPSRYLRPDGTYDSEREMEELLADEQRARDTRPDVHYTEADGLRAKSNLLVQMLILLGISFWFFTLAQIVDHKIKYLFATFGGFLLLVSSFAALTIELVM
;
A
#
# COMPACT_ATOMS: atom_id res chain seq x y z
N MET A 1 53.33 26.03 7.62
CA MET A 1 53.35 24.71 6.97
C MET A 1 54.17 24.83 5.69
N LYS A 2 55.17 23.97 5.43
CA LYS A 2 55.89 23.99 4.14
C LYS A 2 54.89 23.70 3.01
N THR A 3 55.06 24.31 1.84
CA THR A 3 54.15 24.19 0.67
C THR A 3 53.89 22.74 0.26
N GLU A 4 54.91 21.89 0.36
CA GLU A 4 54.85 20.43 0.15
C GLU A 4 53.82 19.77 1.08
N ASN A 5 53.92 19.99 2.40
CA ASN A 5 53.02 19.39 3.39
C ASN A 5 51.56 19.79 3.18
N PHE A 6 51.30 21.02 2.70
CA PHE A 6 49.93 21.48 2.43
C PHE A 6 49.32 20.77 1.22
N LYS A 7 50.10 20.56 0.15
CA LYS A 7 49.67 19.79 -1.02
C LYS A 7 49.36 18.34 -0.67
N THR A 8 50.20 17.71 0.16
CA THR A 8 49.92 16.36 0.68
C THR A 8 48.64 16.33 1.50
N PHE A 9 48.44 17.31 2.38
CA PHE A 9 47.23 17.42 3.19
C PHE A 9 45.95 17.55 2.33
N THR A 10 45.94 18.47 1.36
CA THR A 10 44.77 18.64 0.47
C THR A 10 44.51 17.39 -0.37
N ALA A 11 45.57 16.72 -0.85
CA ALA A 11 45.44 15.46 -1.58
C ALA A 11 44.82 14.34 -0.70
N SER A 12 45.22 14.24 0.58
CA SER A 12 44.60 13.32 1.52
C SER A 12 43.13 13.66 1.78
N MET A 13 42.78 14.95 1.91
CA MET A 13 41.37 15.36 2.06
C MET A 13 40.53 15.01 0.83
N ILE A 14 41.05 15.20 -0.38
CA ILE A 14 40.38 14.80 -1.63
C ILE A 14 40.11 13.29 -1.65
N ALA A 15 41.09 12.47 -1.23
CA ALA A 15 40.91 11.03 -1.14
C ALA A 15 39.79 10.66 -0.14
N ILE A 16 39.73 11.33 1.02
CA ILE A 16 38.67 11.11 2.02
C ILE A 16 37.30 11.51 1.46
N VAL A 17 37.17 12.69 0.84
CA VAL A 17 35.89 13.14 0.23
C VAL A 17 35.40 12.10 -0.78
N THR A 18 36.31 11.57 -1.61
CA THR A 18 35.97 10.56 -2.62
C THR A 18 35.41 9.29 -1.98
N VAL A 19 36.05 8.79 -0.91
CA VAL A 19 35.58 7.58 -0.20
C VAL A 19 34.22 7.82 0.46
N VAL A 20 34.06 8.95 1.17
CA VAL A 20 32.79 9.30 1.82
C VAL A 20 31.68 9.48 0.79
N SER A 21 31.97 10.10 -0.36
CA SER A 21 31.02 10.25 -1.46
C SER A 21 30.59 8.88 -2.01
N ALA A 22 31.54 7.97 -2.23
CA ALA A 22 31.23 6.63 -2.70
C ALA A 22 30.33 5.86 -1.72
N LEU A 23 30.61 5.94 -0.41
CA LEU A 23 29.79 5.33 0.62
C LEU A 23 28.37 5.94 0.65
N THR A 24 28.26 7.27 0.61
CA THR A 24 26.97 7.97 0.61
C THR A 24 26.15 7.61 -0.63
N ALA A 25 26.80 7.52 -1.81
CA ALA A 25 26.15 7.13 -3.05
C ALA A 25 25.66 5.68 -3.02
N TRP A 26 26.47 4.76 -2.48
CA TRP A 26 26.05 3.38 -2.29
C TRP A 26 24.81 3.28 -1.40
N ARG A 27 24.82 4.00 -0.27
CA ARG A 27 23.67 4.03 0.65
C ARG A 27 22.42 4.66 0.04
N ALA A 28 22.56 5.76 -0.72
CA ALA A 28 21.45 6.37 -1.44
C ALA A 28 20.82 5.40 -2.46
N SER A 29 21.66 4.63 -3.15
CA SER A 29 21.23 3.60 -4.11
C SER A 29 20.44 2.48 -3.43
N VAL A 30 20.93 1.96 -2.29
CA VAL A 30 20.22 0.95 -1.51
C VAL A 30 18.85 1.45 -1.07
N ALA A 31 18.77 2.64 -0.46
CA ALA A 31 17.50 3.23 -0.04
C ALA A 31 16.53 3.44 -1.21
N SER A 32 17.04 3.80 -2.40
CA SER A 32 16.21 3.92 -3.60
C SER A 32 15.69 2.58 -4.11
N SER A 33 16.50 1.52 -4.00
CA SER A 33 16.09 0.16 -4.39
C SER A 33 15.02 -0.36 -3.45
N ASP A 34 15.24 -0.24 -2.14
CA ASP A 34 14.29 -0.68 -1.12
C ASP A 34 12.95 0.07 -1.25
N ALA A 35 13.00 1.37 -1.59
CA ALA A 35 11.79 2.13 -1.88
C ALA A 35 11.00 1.56 -3.07
N GLY A 36 11.69 1.17 -4.15
CA GLY A 36 11.05 0.56 -5.31
C GLY A 36 10.45 -0.81 -5.02
N ASP A 37 11.11 -1.61 -4.17
CA ASP A 37 10.56 -2.89 -3.71
C ASP A 37 9.31 -2.68 -2.85
N ALA A 38 9.31 -1.68 -1.96
CA ALA A 38 8.14 -1.30 -1.16
C ALA A 38 6.99 -0.81 -2.05
N ASP A 39 7.25 0.01 -3.08
CA ASP A 39 6.22 0.42 -4.05
C ASP A 39 5.59 -0.78 -4.75
N PHE A 40 6.41 -1.75 -5.16
CA PHE A 40 5.92 -2.96 -5.81
C PHE A 40 5.02 -3.76 -4.87
N ARG A 41 5.41 -3.91 -3.60
CA ARG A 41 4.54 -4.53 -2.58
C ARG A 41 3.23 -3.76 -2.39
N GLY A 42 3.29 -2.42 -2.37
CA GLY A 42 2.10 -1.56 -2.31
C GLY A 42 1.17 -1.76 -3.50
N LEU A 43 1.72 -1.91 -4.70
CA LEU A 43 0.93 -2.19 -5.91
C LEU A 43 0.24 -3.56 -5.82
N VAL A 44 0.98 -4.60 -5.40
CA VAL A 44 0.41 -5.94 -5.20
C VAL A 44 -0.69 -5.92 -4.14
N ALA A 45 -0.48 -5.24 -3.02
CA ALA A 45 -1.49 -5.09 -1.98
C ALA A 45 -2.72 -4.32 -2.46
N THR A 46 -2.55 -3.31 -3.32
CA THR A 46 -3.65 -2.57 -3.95
C THR A 46 -4.48 -3.48 -4.86
N VAL A 47 -3.82 -4.28 -5.70
CA VAL A 47 -4.50 -5.25 -6.57
C VAL A 47 -5.27 -6.27 -5.74
N ASN A 48 -4.65 -6.81 -4.69
CA ASN A 48 -5.31 -7.74 -3.78
C ASN A 48 -6.52 -7.13 -3.08
N ALA A 49 -6.43 -5.87 -2.64
CA ALA A 49 -7.53 -5.16 -1.99
C ALA A 49 -8.70 -4.95 -2.96
N GLU A 50 -8.40 -4.53 -4.19
CA GLU A 50 -9.41 -4.33 -5.23
C GLU A 50 -10.05 -5.66 -5.64
N GLU A 51 -9.25 -6.71 -5.83
CA GLU A 51 -9.76 -8.04 -6.15
C GLU A 51 -10.66 -8.58 -5.03
N ALA A 52 -10.25 -8.43 -3.76
CA ALA A 52 -11.06 -8.80 -2.61
C ALA A 52 -12.39 -8.05 -2.58
N TRP A 53 -12.37 -6.75 -2.85
CA TRP A 53 -13.57 -5.92 -2.89
C TRP A 53 -14.51 -6.33 -4.03
N VAL A 54 -13.99 -6.52 -5.25
CA VAL A 54 -14.79 -6.91 -6.41
C VAL A 54 -15.40 -8.30 -6.21
N LEU A 55 -14.60 -9.29 -5.80
CA LEU A 55 -15.09 -10.66 -5.58
C LEU A 55 -16.14 -10.72 -4.47
N SER A 56 -15.92 -9.99 -3.37
CA SER A 56 -16.88 -9.88 -2.28
C SER A 56 -18.17 -9.21 -2.74
N THR A 57 -18.07 -8.15 -3.53
CA THR A 57 -19.23 -7.45 -4.12
C THR A 57 -20.05 -8.37 -5.02
N ILE A 58 -19.40 -9.13 -5.90
CA ILE A 58 -20.08 -10.09 -6.78
C ILE A 58 -20.83 -11.11 -5.94
N LYS A 59 -20.16 -11.73 -4.95
CA LYS A 59 -20.75 -12.75 -4.09
C LYS A 59 -21.94 -12.24 -3.28
N VAL A 60 -21.80 -11.09 -2.63
CA VAL A 60 -22.89 -10.44 -1.88
C VAL A 60 -24.06 -10.11 -2.81
N THR A 61 -23.78 -9.62 -4.02
CA THR A 61 -24.83 -9.30 -5.01
C THR A 61 -25.58 -10.57 -5.46
N GLU A 62 -24.87 -11.66 -5.73
CA GLU A 62 -25.46 -12.96 -6.07
C GLU A 62 -26.37 -13.47 -4.95
N HIS A 63 -25.90 -13.45 -3.71
CA HIS A 63 -26.69 -13.85 -2.55
C HIS A 63 -27.90 -12.94 -2.33
N TYR A 64 -27.75 -11.63 -2.52
CA TYR A 64 -28.85 -10.69 -2.39
C TYR A 64 -29.91 -10.89 -3.49
N GLN A 65 -29.51 -11.16 -4.73
CA GLN A 65 -30.44 -11.52 -5.81
C GLN A 65 -31.18 -12.83 -5.53
N ALA A 66 -30.50 -13.82 -4.95
CA ALA A 66 -31.11 -15.05 -4.49
C ALA A 66 -32.13 -14.81 -3.38
N PHE A 67 -31.81 -13.93 -2.42
CA PHE A 67 -32.73 -13.51 -1.36
C PHE A 67 -33.97 -12.78 -1.91
N LEU A 68 -33.82 -11.88 -2.88
CA LEU A 68 -34.96 -11.23 -3.54
C LEU A 68 -35.85 -12.23 -4.26
N SER A 69 -35.24 -13.20 -4.94
CA SER A 69 -35.95 -14.29 -5.61
C SER A 69 -36.71 -15.15 -4.59
N TYR A 70 -36.06 -15.51 -3.47
CA TYR A 70 -36.69 -16.20 -2.35
C TYR A 70 -37.92 -15.46 -1.84
N THR A 71 -37.76 -14.17 -1.54
CA THR A 71 -38.85 -13.33 -1.02
C THR A 71 -40.01 -13.27 -2.01
N ARG A 72 -39.72 -13.10 -3.30
CA ARG A 72 -40.72 -13.10 -4.37
C ARG A 72 -41.51 -14.41 -4.43
N TYR A 73 -40.84 -15.56 -4.40
CA TYR A 73 -41.52 -16.85 -4.46
C TYR A 73 -42.28 -17.19 -3.18
N ASN A 74 -41.79 -16.72 -2.02
CA ASN A 74 -42.46 -16.88 -0.74
C ASN A 74 -43.77 -16.07 -0.70
N GLU A 75 -43.71 -14.78 -1.08
CA GLU A 75 -44.86 -13.90 -1.25
C GLU A 75 -45.88 -14.42 -2.28
N LEU A 76 -45.39 -14.96 -3.40
CA LEU A 76 -46.26 -15.59 -4.41
C LEU A 76 -47.01 -16.79 -3.82
N GLY A 77 -46.32 -17.64 -3.06
CA GLY A 77 -46.95 -18.78 -2.38
C GLY A 77 -48.04 -18.34 -1.38
N TYR A 78 -47.81 -17.26 -0.61
CA TYR A 78 -48.82 -16.70 0.27
C TYR A 78 -50.04 -16.17 -0.49
N LYS A 79 -49.84 -15.43 -1.58
CA LYS A 79 -50.95 -14.93 -2.41
C LYS A 79 -51.77 -16.05 -3.06
N ILE A 80 -51.12 -17.13 -3.50
CA ILE A 80 -51.81 -18.32 -4.04
C ILE A 80 -52.60 -19.02 -2.92
N TYR A 81 -52.03 -19.11 -1.72
CA TYR A 81 -52.73 -19.65 -0.55
C TYR A 81 -53.99 -18.85 -0.22
N ASP A 82 -53.91 -17.52 -0.22
CA ASP A 82 -55.07 -16.65 0.03
C ASP A 82 -56.14 -16.79 -1.08
N ALA A 83 -55.71 -16.89 -2.34
CA ALA A 83 -56.61 -17.11 -3.48
C ALA A 83 -57.34 -18.46 -3.40
N LEU A 84 -56.64 -19.52 -2.97
CA LEU A 84 -57.20 -20.86 -2.75
C LEU A 84 -58.31 -20.82 -1.69
N GLN A 85 -58.12 -20.03 -0.62
CA GLN A 85 -59.12 -19.86 0.44
C GLN A 85 -60.34 -19.05 -0.02
N ALA A 86 -60.14 -18.09 -0.93
CA ALA A 86 -61.20 -17.23 -1.44
C ALA A 86 -62.08 -17.91 -2.52
N ASN A 87 -61.52 -18.77 -3.37
CA ASN A 87 -62.27 -19.46 -4.42
C ASN A 87 -61.76 -20.91 -4.64
N PRO A 88 -62.43 -21.92 -4.05
CA PRO A 88 -61.99 -23.32 -4.11
C PRO A 88 -62.29 -24.03 -5.44
N ALA A 89 -62.82 -23.35 -6.45
CA ALA A 89 -63.18 -23.97 -7.74
C ALA A 89 -61.96 -24.52 -8.51
N ASP A 90 -60.78 -23.92 -8.36
CA ASP A 90 -59.52 -24.31 -9.03
C ASP A 90 -58.49 -24.94 -8.07
N ALA A 91 -58.98 -25.61 -7.03
CA ALA A 91 -58.17 -26.01 -5.87
C ALA A 91 -56.95 -26.88 -6.20
N ASP A 92 -57.07 -27.80 -7.16
CA ASP A 92 -55.99 -28.72 -7.52
C ASP A 92 -54.81 -27.99 -8.20
N ILE A 93 -55.12 -27.09 -9.13
CA ILE A 93 -54.10 -26.32 -9.87
C ILE A 93 -53.39 -25.33 -8.93
N LEU A 94 -54.15 -24.62 -8.09
CA LEU A 94 -53.59 -23.65 -7.15
C LEU A 94 -52.77 -24.33 -6.05
N THR A 95 -53.15 -25.54 -5.62
CA THR A 95 -52.37 -26.31 -4.65
C THR A 95 -50.99 -26.71 -5.19
N GLN A 96 -50.94 -27.15 -6.46
CA GLN A 96 -49.68 -27.46 -7.13
C GLN A 96 -48.80 -26.21 -7.26
N GLN A 97 -49.35 -25.10 -7.78
CA GLN A 97 -48.60 -23.85 -7.95
C GLN A 97 -48.07 -23.27 -6.63
N LYS A 98 -48.83 -23.41 -5.55
CA LYS A 98 -48.38 -23.04 -4.19
C LYS A 98 -47.19 -23.89 -3.76
N SER A 99 -47.29 -25.22 -3.92
CA SER A 99 -46.22 -26.16 -3.58
C SER A 99 -44.95 -25.88 -4.37
N ASP A 100 -45.08 -25.60 -5.67
CA ASP A 100 -43.95 -25.26 -6.54
C ASP A 100 -43.30 -23.95 -6.10
N SER A 101 -44.10 -22.92 -5.79
CA SER A 101 -43.60 -21.60 -5.36
C SER A 101 -42.82 -21.70 -4.05
N TRP A 102 -43.36 -22.38 -3.03
CA TRP A 102 -42.64 -22.59 -1.77
C TRP A 102 -41.47 -23.55 -1.91
N GLY A 103 -41.56 -24.55 -2.79
CA GLY A 103 -40.46 -25.45 -3.11
C GLY A 103 -39.26 -24.70 -3.70
N ILE A 104 -39.50 -23.78 -4.63
CA ILE A 104 -38.46 -22.91 -5.20
C ILE A 104 -37.87 -22.00 -4.12
N ALA A 105 -38.71 -21.36 -3.28
CA ALA A 105 -38.23 -20.52 -2.19
C ALA A 105 -37.31 -21.30 -1.24
N TYR A 106 -37.72 -22.50 -0.81
CA TYR A 106 -36.91 -23.34 0.07
C TYR A 106 -35.57 -23.77 -0.58
N GLY A 107 -35.59 -24.10 -1.87
CA GLY A 107 -34.37 -24.39 -2.63
C GLY A 107 -33.41 -23.20 -2.70
N LEU A 108 -33.93 -21.98 -2.92
CA LEU A 108 -33.13 -20.76 -2.95
C LEU A 108 -32.48 -20.46 -1.59
N GLN A 109 -33.23 -20.61 -0.49
CA GLN A 109 -32.71 -20.37 0.86
C GLN A 109 -31.63 -21.37 1.28
N SER A 110 -31.77 -22.64 0.90
CA SER A 110 -30.83 -23.68 1.34
C SER A 110 -29.52 -23.71 0.56
N ILE A 111 -29.52 -23.23 -0.70
CA ILE A 111 -28.38 -23.40 -1.62
C ILE A 111 -27.72 -22.06 -1.97
N PHE A 112 -28.48 -20.97 -2.09
CA PHE A 112 -28.01 -19.77 -2.79
C PHE A 112 -27.75 -18.54 -1.92
N PHE A 113 -28.13 -18.53 -0.64
CA PHE A 113 -27.68 -17.48 0.28
C PHE A 113 -27.60 -17.97 1.74
N PRO A 114 -26.65 -17.47 2.55
CA PRO A 114 -26.49 -17.91 3.92
C PRO A 114 -27.55 -17.30 4.85
N SER A 115 -28.24 -18.14 5.62
CA SER A 115 -29.25 -17.69 6.58
C SER A 115 -28.68 -16.85 7.74
N ARG A 116 -27.38 -16.93 8.01
CA ARG A 116 -26.69 -16.15 9.06
C ARG A 116 -26.72 -14.63 8.83
N TYR A 117 -26.99 -14.21 7.59
CA TYR A 117 -27.11 -12.80 7.21
C TYR A 117 -28.57 -12.33 7.16
N LEU A 118 -29.53 -13.19 7.49
CA LEU A 118 -30.92 -12.76 7.70
C LEU A 118 -31.05 -12.08 9.06
N ARG A 119 -31.63 -10.88 9.05
CA ARG A 119 -31.99 -10.15 10.26
C ARG A 119 -33.28 -10.71 10.86
N PRO A 120 -33.56 -10.45 12.14
CA PRO A 120 -34.81 -10.86 12.78
C PRO A 120 -36.08 -10.31 12.12
N ASP A 121 -35.97 -9.19 11.38
CA ASP A 121 -37.06 -8.58 10.62
C ASP A 121 -37.29 -9.23 9.25
N GLY A 122 -36.50 -10.26 8.89
CA GLY A 122 -36.58 -10.97 7.61
C GLY A 122 -35.83 -10.29 6.47
N THR A 123 -35.12 -9.18 6.71
CA THR A 123 -34.28 -8.51 5.71
C THR A 123 -32.88 -9.14 5.61
N TYR A 124 -32.22 -8.96 4.46
CA TYR A 124 -30.86 -9.46 4.24
C TYR A 124 -29.80 -8.41 4.56
N ASP A 125 -28.82 -8.78 5.37
CA ASP A 125 -27.71 -7.93 5.79
C ASP A 125 -26.49 -8.08 4.86
N SER A 126 -26.55 -7.42 3.71
CA SER A 126 -25.46 -7.43 2.72
C SER A 126 -24.20 -6.73 3.21
N GLU A 127 -24.35 -5.73 4.09
CA GLU A 127 -23.22 -4.97 4.64
C GLU A 127 -22.40 -5.84 5.58
N ARG A 128 -23.06 -6.54 6.51
CA ARG A 128 -22.40 -7.48 7.39
C ARG A 128 -21.70 -8.61 6.63
N GLU A 129 -22.31 -9.13 5.57
CA GLU A 129 -21.65 -10.15 4.73
C GLU A 129 -20.41 -9.59 4.04
N MET A 130 -20.50 -8.39 3.47
CA MET A 130 -19.37 -7.71 2.85
C MET A 130 -18.21 -7.54 3.83
N GLU A 131 -18.49 -7.04 5.04
CA GLU A 131 -17.47 -6.83 6.07
C GLU A 131 -16.78 -8.14 6.48
N GLU A 132 -17.54 -9.22 6.63
CA GLU A 132 -16.97 -10.53 6.96
C GLU A 132 -16.09 -11.07 5.82
N LEU A 133 -16.54 -10.96 4.57
CA LEU A 133 -15.75 -11.38 3.41
C LEU A 133 -14.45 -10.56 3.28
N LEU A 134 -14.53 -9.24 3.43
CA LEU A 134 -13.35 -8.38 3.40
C LEU A 134 -12.38 -8.69 4.55
N ALA A 135 -12.90 -8.98 5.75
CA ALA A 135 -12.08 -9.37 6.89
C ALA A 135 -11.42 -10.74 6.69
N ASP A 136 -12.09 -11.68 6.01
CA ASP A 136 -11.51 -12.97 5.63
C ASP A 136 -10.38 -12.79 4.61
N GLU A 137 -10.60 -11.95 3.59
CA GLU A 137 -9.59 -11.63 2.58
C GLU A 137 -8.37 -10.92 3.17
N GLN A 138 -8.58 -9.97 4.09
CA GLN A 138 -7.51 -9.30 4.84
C GLN A 138 -6.67 -10.27 5.69
N ARG A 139 -7.24 -11.39 6.14
CA ARG A 139 -6.50 -12.44 6.86
C ARG A 139 -5.74 -13.37 5.92
N ALA A 140 -6.28 -13.62 4.74
CA ALA A 140 -5.69 -14.55 3.77
C ALA A 140 -4.52 -13.93 2.99
N ARG A 141 -4.60 -12.65 2.67
CA ARG A 141 -3.62 -11.94 1.85
C ARG A 141 -3.43 -10.50 2.29
N ASP A 142 -2.30 -9.94 1.88
CA ASP A 142 -2.00 -8.54 2.11
C ASP A 142 -2.87 -7.65 1.21
N THR A 143 -3.69 -6.82 1.84
CA THR A 143 -4.63 -5.88 1.22
C THR A 143 -4.44 -4.47 1.77
N ARG A 144 -3.28 -4.20 2.42
CA ARG A 144 -2.97 -2.92 3.07
C ARG A 144 -1.87 -2.16 2.32
N PRO A 145 -2.21 -1.51 1.19
CA PRO A 145 -1.23 -0.81 0.38
C PRO A 145 -0.63 0.43 1.06
N ASP A 146 -1.40 1.06 1.94
CA ASP A 146 -1.05 2.24 2.72
C ASP A 146 0.26 2.08 3.50
N VAL A 147 0.48 0.90 4.08
CA VAL A 147 1.71 0.60 4.86
C VAL A 147 2.93 0.61 3.96
N HIS A 148 2.85 -0.06 2.81
CA HIS A 148 3.97 -0.18 1.88
C HIS A 148 4.30 1.12 1.18
N TYR A 149 3.29 1.91 0.80
CA TYR A 149 3.52 3.22 0.20
C TYR A 149 4.12 4.22 1.22
N THR A 150 3.70 4.15 2.48
CA THR A 150 4.30 4.98 3.54
C THR A 150 5.77 4.60 3.78
N GLU A 151 6.09 3.30 3.76
CA GLU A 151 7.47 2.80 3.84
C GLU A 151 8.29 3.29 2.63
N ALA A 152 7.76 3.15 1.41
CA ALA A 152 8.40 3.61 0.18
C ALA A 152 8.71 5.11 0.21
N ASP A 153 7.77 5.93 0.68
CA ASP A 153 7.96 7.38 0.78
C ASP A 153 9.04 7.76 1.79
N GLY A 154 9.12 7.05 2.94
CA GLY A 154 10.20 7.22 3.90
C GLY A 154 11.58 6.90 3.30
N LEU A 155 11.68 5.78 2.58
CA LEU A 155 12.90 5.34 1.92
C LEU A 155 13.31 6.27 0.76
N ARG A 156 12.35 6.77 -0.02
CA ARG A 156 12.61 7.81 -1.04
C ARG A 156 13.13 9.09 -0.42
N ALA A 157 12.51 9.56 0.67
CA ALA A 157 12.96 10.75 1.38
C ALA A 157 14.41 10.57 1.86
N LYS A 158 14.73 9.41 2.45
CA LYS A 158 16.09 9.04 2.84
C LYS A 158 17.07 9.08 1.67
N SER A 159 16.72 8.42 0.55
CA SER A 159 17.56 8.42 -0.67
C SER A 159 17.80 9.84 -1.19
N ASN A 160 16.75 10.65 -1.29
CA ASN A 160 16.84 12.04 -1.75
C ASN A 160 17.75 12.89 -0.86
N LEU A 161 17.67 12.75 0.46
CA LEU A 161 18.53 13.47 1.40
C LEU A 161 20.00 13.03 1.25
N LEU A 162 20.27 11.75 1.08
CA LEU A 162 21.63 11.25 0.83
C LEU A 162 22.20 11.77 -0.51
N VAL A 163 21.39 11.86 -1.56
CA VAL A 163 21.77 12.48 -2.83
C VAL A 163 22.09 13.97 -2.65
N GLN A 164 21.33 14.70 -1.84
CA GLN A 164 21.66 16.10 -1.52
C GLN A 164 23.01 16.23 -0.80
N MET A 165 23.36 15.28 0.07
CA MET A 165 24.68 15.26 0.72
C MET A 165 25.81 15.03 -0.28
N LEU A 166 25.60 14.25 -1.36
CA LEU A 166 26.58 14.10 -2.44
C LEU A 166 26.87 15.42 -3.14
N ILE A 167 25.86 16.30 -3.31
CA ILE A 167 26.06 17.63 -3.90
C ILE A 167 26.99 18.46 -3.00
N LEU A 168 26.78 18.45 -1.67
CA LEU A 168 27.65 19.14 -0.72
C LEU A 168 29.07 18.58 -0.71
N LEU A 169 29.23 17.26 -0.79
CA LEU A 169 30.52 16.59 -0.91
C LEU A 169 31.22 16.95 -2.23
N GLY A 170 30.48 17.06 -3.33
CA GLY A 170 31.01 17.53 -4.61
C GLY A 170 31.52 18.98 -4.55
N ILE A 171 30.80 19.86 -3.85
CA ILE A 171 31.26 21.22 -3.59
C ILE A 171 32.52 21.21 -2.72
N SER A 172 32.56 20.39 -1.66
CA SER A 172 33.75 20.20 -0.82
C SER A 172 34.97 19.74 -1.62
N PHE A 173 34.80 18.72 -2.48
CA PHE A 173 35.82 18.25 -3.41
C PHE A 173 36.37 19.39 -4.27
N TRP A 174 35.48 20.20 -4.85
CA TRP A 174 35.88 21.36 -5.66
C TRP A 174 36.67 22.41 -4.87
N PHE A 175 36.30 22.69 -3.62
CA PHE A 175 37.06 23.59 -2.78
C PHE A 175 38.46 23.05 -2.44
N PHE A 176 38.61 21.74 -2.22
CA PHE A 176 39.93 21.16 -1.99
C PHE A 176 40.81 21.17 -3.25
N THR A 177 40.24 20.94 -4.44
CA THR A 177 41.02 21.06 -5.69
C THR A 177 41.45 22.51 -5.94
N LEU A 178 40.58 23.50 -5.68
CA LEU A 178 40.97 24.92 -5.73
C LEU A 178 42.06 25.26 -4.70
N ALA A 179 41.95 24.76 -3.48
CA ALA A 179 42.96 24.97 -2.45
C ALA A 179 44.34 24.43 -2.86
N GLN A 180 44.37 23.32 -3.62
CA GLN A 180 45.61 22.72 -4.11
C GLN A 180 46.29 23.53 -5.21
N ILE A 181 45.51 24.22 -6.06
CA ILE A 181 46.02 24.97 -7.22
C ILE A 181 46.45 26.40 -6.84
N VAL A 182 45.78 27.03 -5.86
CA VAL A 182 46.03 28.42 -5.50
C VAL A 182 47.29 28.56 -4.63
N ASP A 183 48.24 29.40 -5.03
CA ASP A 183 49.49 29.62 -4.28
C ASP A 183 49.37 30.64 -3.14
N HIS A 184 48.41 31.59 -3.25
CA HIS A 184 48.20 32.70 -2.31
C HIS A 184 47.60 32.25 -0.97
N LYS A 185 47.62 33.15 0.04
CA LYS A 185 47.05 32.88 1.38
C LYS A 185 45.57 32.46 1.36
N ILE A 186 44.82 32.81 0.30
CA ILE A 186 43.43 32.44 0.08
C ILE A 186 43.23 30.91 0.04
N LYS A 187 44.27 30.12 -0.27
CA LYS A 187 44.20 28.65 -0.28
C LYS A 187 43.78 28.04 1.06
N TYR A 188 44.11 28.69 2.18
CA TYR A 188 43.68 28.24 3.50
C TYR A 188 42.18 28.47 3.73
N LEU A 189 41.61 29.52 3.13
CA LEU A 189 40.17 29.79 3.18
C LEU A 189 39.39 28.72 2.39
N PHE A 190 39.87 28.33 1.21
CA PHE A 190 39.27 27.24 0.46
C PHE A 190 39.39 25.89 1.16
N ALA A 191 40.55 25.56 1.74
CA ALA A 191 40.74 24.31 2.47
C ALA A 191 39.86 24.22 3.73
N THR A 192 39.70 25.33 4.47
CA THR A 192 38.82 25.38 5.65
C THR A 192 37.35 25.25 5.27
N PHE A 193 36.91 25.93 4.20
CA PHE A 193 35.55 25.82 3.71
C PHE A 193 35.22 24.41 3.18
N GLY A 194 36.13 23.82 2.40
CA GLY A 194 36.02 22.43 1.95
C GLY A 194 35.95 21.46 3.12
N GLY A 195 36.80 21.62 4.12
CA GLY A 195 36.79 20.80 5.34
C GLY A 195 35.52 20.93 6.16
N PHE A 196 34.99 22.15 6.30
CA PHE A 196 33.71 22.40 6.95
C PHE A 196 32.57 21.67 6.23
N LEU A 197 32.48 21.80 4.91
CA LEU A 197 31.46 21.11 4.12
C LEU A 197 31.57 19.59 4.19
N LEU A 198 32.79 19.04 4.17
CA LEU A 198 33.02 17.60 4.36
C LEU A 198 32.46 17.15 5.72
N LEU A 199 32.79 17.86 6.80
CA LEU A 199 32.35 17.49 8.14
C LEU A 199 30.83 17.56 8.27
N VAL A 200 30.22 18.66 7.81
CA VAL A 200 28.77 18.86 7.87
C VAL A 200 28.03 17.80 7.05
N SER A 201 28.46 17.54 5.81
CA SER A 201 27.82 16.54 4.95
C SER A 201 28.01 15.11 5.48
N SER A 202 29.20 14.78 5.99
CA SER A 202 29.45 13.45 6.59
C SER A 202 28.62 13.24 7.85
N PHE A 203 28.53 14.26 8.71
CA PHE A 203 27.71 14.19 9.92
C PHE A 203 26.22 14.10 9.57
N ALA A 204 25.75 14.91 8.63
CA ALA A 204 24.36 14.87 8.16
C ALA A 204 24.02 13.50 7.54
N ALA A 205 24.87 12.95 6.69
CA ALA A 205 24.69 11.61 6.12
C ALA A 205 24.60 10.53 7.20
N LEU A 206 25.45 10.59 8.22
CA LEU A 206 25.37 9.67 9.37
C LEU A 206 24.08 9.85 10.17
N THR A 207 23.61 11.08 10.39
CA THR A 207 22.35 11.32 11.10
C THR A 207 21.14 10.80 10.32
N ILE A 208 21.14 10.97 8.99
CA ILE A 208 20.09 10.42 8.12
C ILE A 208 20.06 8.90 8.25
N GLU A 209 21.20 8.23 8.29
CA GLU A 209 21.27 6.77 8.44
C GLU A 209 20.80 6.23 9.78
N LEU A 210 20.98 7.00 10.86
CA LEU A 210 20.62 6.57 12.21
C LEU A 210 19.15 6.86 12.57
N VAL A 211 18.56 7.88 11.95
CA VAL A 211 17.22 8.37 12.30
C VAL A 211 16.16 7.89 11.31
N MET A 212 16.52 7.68 10.04
CA MET A 212 15.61 7.27 8.96
C MET A 212 15.99 5.90 8.42
#